data_AF-A0A1P8WKB2-F1
#
_entry.id   AF-A0A1P8WKB2-F1
#
_cell.length_a   1.000
_cell.length_b   1.000
_cell.length_c   1.000
_cell.angle_alpha   90.00
_cell.angle_beta   90.00
_cell.angle_gamma   90.00
#
_symmetry.space_group_name_H-M   'P 1'
#
loop_
_entity.id
_entity.type
_entity.pdbx_description
1 polymer ?
#
loop_
_entity_poly.entity_id
_entity_poly.type
_entity_poly.pdbx_seq_one_letter_code
_entity_poly.pdbx_strand_id
1 'polypeptide(L)' 'MTSLPRMDRSVTKRTTLDQQGCDAGVPNATPAERLLMVWPLTLTAWAFKEPNVVQPRLQRNVARVVRSEN' A
#
# COMPACT_ATOMS: atom_id res chain seq x y z
N MET A 1 -15.18 -5.01 -27.42
CA MET A 1 -14.26 -5.96 -26.77
C MET A 1 -13.20 -5.15 -26.04
N THR A 2 -13.34 -4.95 -24.73
CA THR A 2 -12.42 -4.11 -23.96
C THR A 2 -11.42 -5.03 -23.25
N SER A 3 -10.17 -5.01 -23.68
CA SER A 3 -9.10 -5.82 -23.09
C SER A 3 -8.81 -5.36 -21.66
N LEU A 4 -8.71 -6.31 -20.73
CA LEU A 4 -8.32 -6.02 -19.34
C LEU A 4 -6.90 -5.43 -19.29
N PRO A 5 -6.64 -4.45 -18.39
CA PRO A 5 -5.32 -3.85 -18.26
C PRO A 5 -4.29 -4.91 -17.89
N ARG A 6 -3.15 -4.89 -18.57
CA ARG A 6 -1.98 -5.74 -18.31
C ARG A 6 -1.53 -5.50 -16.87
N MET A 7 -1.83 -6.43 -15.95
CA MET A 7 -1.33 -6.34 -14.58
C MET A 7 0.19 -6.37 -14.62
N ASP A 8 0.80 -5.28 -14.15
CA ASP A 8 2.23 -5.22 -13.94
C ASP A 8 2.59 -6.20 -12.81
N ARG A 9 3.30 -7.28 -13.15
CA ARG A 9 3.72 -8.32 -12.21
C ARG A 9 5.12 -7.97 -11.73
N SER A 10 5.25 -6.86 -11.00
CA SER A 10 6.51 -6.54 -10.33
C SER A 10 6.75 -7.53 -9.19
N VAL A 11 7.90 -8.21 -9.20
CA VAL A 11 8.32 -9.07 -8.08
C VAL A 11 8.76 -8.16 -6.93
N THR A 12 7.92 -8.02 -5.91
CA THR A 12 8.27 -7.27 -4.69
C THR A 12 8.82 -8.24 -3.65
N LYS A 13 9.99 -7.91 -3.07
CA LYS A 13 10.53 -8.67 -1.93
C LYS A 13 9.59 -8.54 -0.73
N ARG A 14 9.25 -9.66 -0.11
CA ARG A 14 8.46 -9.67 1.12
C ARG A 14 9.37 -9.31 2.29
N THR A 15 9.00 -8.29 3.05
CA THR A 15 9.57 -8.01 4.36
C THR A 15 8.64 -8.54 5.44
N THR A 16 9.22 -8.91 6.59
CA THR A 16 8.44 -9.23 7.79
C THR A 16 8.11 -7.94 8.54
N LEU A 17 7.10 -7.98 9.41
CA LEU A 17 6.66 -6.80 10.17
C LEU A 17 7.78 -6.25 11.07
N ASP A 18 8.58 -7.13 11.65
CA ASP A 18 9.78 -6.79 12.45
C ASP A 18 10.91 -6.15 11.61
N GLN A 19 10.89 -6.31 10.28
CA GLN A 19 11.84 -5.69 9.36
C GLN A 19 11.33 -4.36 8.80
N GLN A 20 10.05 -4.02 8.98
CA GLN A 20 9.50 -2.76 8.52
C GLN A 20 10.12 -1.60 9.33
N GLY A 21 10.78 -0.68 8.62
CA GLY A 21 11.48 0.47 9.23
C GLY A 21 12.98 0.26 9.45
N CYS A 22 13.50 -0.96 9.22
CA CYS A 22 14.94 -1.22 9.15
C CYS A 22 15.56 -0.86 7.79
N ASP A 23 14.74 -0.42 6.83
CA ASP A 23 15.20 0.02 5.53
C ASP A 23 16.02 1.31 5.65
N ALA A 24 17.28 1.25 5.20
CA ALA A 24 18.23 2.37 5.22
C ALA A 24 17.85 3.57 4.32
N GLY A 25 16.67 3.54 3.69
CA GLY A 25 16.25 4.55 2.70
C GLY A 25 15.74 5.86 3.31
N VAL A 26 15.21 5.82 4.54
CA VAL A 26 14.62 7.01 5.20
C VAL A 26 15.67 7.92 5.89
N PRO A 27 16.74 7.41 6.54
CA PRO A 27 17.68 8.24 7.32
C PRO A 27 18.44 9.31 6.51
N ASN A 28 18.75 9.05 5.24
CA ASN A 28 19.63 9.91 4.43
C ASN A 28 18.93 11.01 3.64
N ALA A 29 17.60 11.10 3.73
CA ALA A 29 16.82 12.10 3.03
C ALA A 29 16.82 13.45 3.78
N THR A 30 16.94 14.55 3.05
CA THR A 30 16.73 15.90 3.56
C THR A 30 15.31 16.07 4.09
N PRO A 31 15.04 17.04 4.97
CA PRO A 31 13.68 17.29 5.46
C PRO A 31 12.65 17.51 4.34
N ALA A 32 13.04 18.21 3.26
CA ALA A 32 12.17 18.44 2.10
C ALA A 32 11.84 17.13 1.36
N GLU A 33 12.83 16.26 1.15
CA GLU A 33 12.62 14.96 0.51
C GLU A 33 11.73 14.05 1.37
N ARG A 34 11.88 14.07 2.69
CA ARG A 34 11.02 13.30 3.60
C ARG A 34 9.56 13.76 3.51
N LEU A 35 9.33 15.08 3.43
CA LEU A 35 7.99 15.60 3.23
C LEU A 35 7.41 15.12 1.90
N LEU A 36 8.18 15.16 0.82
CA LEU A 36 7.73 14.68 -0.49
C LEU A 36 7.42 13.17 -0.50
N MET A 37 8.18 12.36 0.25
CA MET A 37 7.92 10.91 0.36
C MET A 37 6.58 10.61 1.05
N VAL A 38 6.23 11.38 2.09
CA VAL A 38 5.03 11.13 2.90
C VAL A 38 3.82 11.90 2.39
N TRP A 39 4.02 12.99 1.64
CA TRP A 39 2.94 13.89 1.20
C TRP A 39 1.78 13.19 0.46
N PRO A 40 2.02 12.26 -0.49
CA PRO A 40 0.93 11.52 -1.12
C PRO A 40 0.12 10.66 -0.15
N LEU A 41 0.77 10.06 0.86
CA LEU A 41 0.10 9.31 1.92
C LEU A 41 -0.71 10.24 2.81
N THR A 42 -0.18 11.41 3.15
CA THR A 42 -0.89 12.43 3.93
C THR A 42 -2.15 12.90 3.22
N LEU A 43 -2.08 13.21 1.92
CA LEU A 43 -3.26 13.59 1.13
C LEU A 43 -4.32 12.49 1.12
N THR A 44 -3.89 11.24 0.95
CA THR A 44 -4.77 10.07 0.98
C THR A 44 -5.44 9.91 2.36
N ALA A 45 -4.67 10.01 3.44
CA ALA A 45 -5.18 9.92 4.80
C ALA A 45 -6.15 11.08 5.13
N TRP A 46 -5.84 12.28 4.65
CA TRP A 46 -6.67 13.47 4.85
C TRP A 46 -8.04 13.35 4.19
N ALA A 47 -8.12 12.69 3.03
CA ALA A 47 -9.39 12.42 2.36
C ALA A 47 -10.37 11.58 3.22
N PHE A 48 -9.87 10.82 4.20
CA PHE A 48 -10.70 10.04 5.12
C PHE A 48 -11.18 10.81 6.36
N LYS A 49 -10.73 12.06 6.55
CA LYS A 49 -11.04 12.85 7.75
C LYS A 49 -12.48 13.36 7.80
N GLU A 50 -13.15 13.52 6.66
CA GLU A 50 -14.54 14.02 6.64
C GLU A 50 -15.56 12.91 6.93
N PRO A 51 -16.53 13.13 7.84
CA PRO A 51 -17.48 12.11 8.29
C PRO A 51 -18.50 11.68 7.22
N ASN A 52 -18.55 12.35 6.07
CA ASN A 52 -19.55 12.13 5.01
C ASN A 52 -18.99 11.49 3.74
N VAL A 53 -17.73 11.03 3.73
CA VAL A 53 -17.25 10.19 2.65
C VAL A 53 -17.86 8.82 2.88
N VAL A 54 -18.98 8.55 2.20
CA VAL A 54 -19.55 7.20 2.05
C VAL A 54 -18.41 6.30 1.60
N GLN A 55 -17.76 5.63 2.54
CA GLN A 55 -16.65 4.77 2.20
C GLN A 55 -17.24 3.68 1.30
N PRO A 56 -16.75 3.54 0.05
CA PRO A 56 -17.09 2.39 -0.76
C PRO A 56 -16.77 1.19 0.12
N ARG A 57 -17.76 0.32 0.37
CA ARG A 57 -17.51 -0.94 1.08
C ARG A 57 -16.39 -1.61 0.32
N LEU A 58 -15.18 -1.59 0.90
CA LEU A 58 -14.00 -2.14 0.28
C LEU A 58 -14.39 -3.58 -0.05
N GLN A 59 -14.57 -3.90 -1.34
CA GLN A 59 -14.80 -5.27 -1.76
C GLN A 59 -13.51 -5.99 -1.47
N ARG A 60 -13.45 -6.59 -0.28
CA ARG A 60 -12.36 -7.45 0.14
C ARG A 60 -12.49 -8.68 -0.73
N ASN A 61 -11.79 -8.68 -1.86
CA ASN A 61 -11.47 -9.92 -2.56
C ASN A 61 -10.54 -10.72 -1.62
N VAL A 62 -11.14 -11.41 -0.65
CA VAL A 62 -10.43 -12.26 0.30
C VAL A 62 -10.06 -13.54 -0.44
N ALA A 63 -8.83 -13.63 -0.90
CA ALA A 63 -8.27 -14.90 -1.32
C ALA A 63 -7.88 -15.70 -0.07
N ARG A 64 -8.60 -16.80 0.21
CA ARG A 64 -8.26 -17.75 1.28
C ARG A 64 -7.27 -18.78 0.72
N VAL A 65 -6.08 -18.85 1.29
CA VAL A 65 -5.14 -19.94 1.02
C VAL A 65 -5.57 -21.13 1.88
N VAL A 66 -6.01 -22.23 1.24
CA VAL A 66 -6.28 -23.50 1.92
C VAL A 66 -5.06 -24.38 1.73
N ARG A 67 -4.45 -24.82 2.84
CA ARG A 67 -3.38 -25.82 2.81
C ARG A 67 -4.03 -27.18 2.54
N SER A 68 -3.72 -27.81 1.42
CA SER A 68 -4.05 -29.23 1.20
C SER A 68 -3.09 -30.06 2.04
N GLU A 69 -3.62 -30.78 3.02
CA GLU A 69 -2.94 -31.93 3.60
C GLU A 69 -3.10 -33.10 2.63
N ASN A 70 -2.00 -33.83 2.42
CA ASN A 70 -1.92 -35.04 1.64
C ASN A 70 -1.33 -36.11 2.56
#